data_AF-A0A077P574-F1
#
_entry.id   AF-A0A077P574-F1
#
_cell.length_a   1.000
_cell.length_b   1.000
_cell.length_c   1.000
_cell.angle_alpha   90.00
_cell.angle_beta   90.00
_cell.angle_gamma   90.00
#
_symmetry.space_group_name_H-M   'P 1'
#
loop_
_entity.id
_entity.type
_entity.pdbx_description
1 polymer ?
#
loop_
_entity_poly.entity_id
_entity_poly.type
_entity_poly.pdbx_seq_one_letter_code
_entity_poly.pdbx_strand_id
1 'polypeptide(L)'
;MKKSLSTESESSLLVGKGLKIIESLSEETADRLKHKTTDDSITKLSESNTHIYYEATLSLVSYFFYYTCTLDVQGAKTFYGKAGGIGSVGKGKFSGEFFFGTNDINLIYQKATFFVAMITPLTMSMAFLDPPIDKLAQFNGSGLGTISATITGAGYWE
;
A
#
# COMPACT_ATOMS: atom_id res chain seq x y z
N MET A 1 45.38 4.00 -42.41
CA MET A 1 44.95 2.65 -41.99
C MET A 1 43.61 2.75 -41.28
N LYS A 2 42.67 1.86 -41.65
CA LYS A 2 41.35 1.66 -41.03
C LYS A 2 41.47 1.19 -39.57
N LYS A 3 40.58 1.64 -38.68
CA LYS A 3 39.65 0.75 -37.94
C LYS A 3 38.58 1.56 -37.21
N SER A 4 37.32 1.22 -37.49
CA SER A 4 36.11 1.70 -36.85
C SER A 4 35.58 0.63 -35.87
N LEU A 5 34.71 1.08 -34.95
CA LEU A 5 33.66 0.37 -34.20
C LEU A 5 34.04 -0.72 -33.18
N SER A 6 33.54 -0.57 -31.93
CA SER A 6 32.65 -1.55 -31.27
C SER A 6 32.38 -1.19 -29.80
N THR A 7 31.51 -0.21 -29.53
CA THR A 7 30.94 0.00 -28.18
C THR A 7 29.44 0.25 -28.19
N GLU A 8 28.85 0.70 -29.30
CA GLU A 8 27.39 0.91 -29.41
C GLU A 8 26.57 -0.39 -29.65
N SER A 9 27.24 -1.49 -30.00
CA SER A 9 26.56 -2.74 -30.36
C SER A 9 26.14 -3.60 -29.16
N GLU A 10 26.86 -3.55 -28.03
CA GLU A 10 26.56 -4.42 -26.89
C GLU A 10 25.46 -3.84 -25.99
N SER A 11 25.40 -2.51 -25.81
CA SER A 11 24.34 -1.87 -25.02
C SER A 11 22.99 -1.95 -25.73
N SER A 12 22.96 -1.77 -27.06
CA SER A 12 21.75 -1.94 -27.88
C SER A 12 21.26 -3.39 -27.89
N LEU A 13 22.17 -4.37 -27.85
CA LEU A 13 21.84 -5.80 -27.68
C LEU A 13 21.24 -6.11 -26.30
N LEU A 14 21.75 -5.50 -25.23
CA LEU A 14 21.21 -5.68 -23.87
C LEU A 14 19.84 -5.02 -23.70
N VAL A 15 19.66 -3.81 -24.25
CA VAL A 15 18.36 -3.11 -24.27
C VAL A 15 17.34 -3.90 -25.09
N GLY A 16 17.73 -4.41 -26.26
CA GLY A 16 16.88 -5.24 -27.11
C GLY A 16 16.50 -6.59 -26.46
N LYS A 17 17.40 -7.20 -25.70
CA LYS A 17 17.09 -8.41 -24.91
C LYS A 17 16.15 -8.10 -23.74
N GLY A 18 16.35 -6.98 -23.05
CA GLY A 18 15.48 -6.53 -21.95
C GLY A 18 14.06 -6.26 -22.41
N LEU A 19 13.90 -5.55 -23.54
CA LEU A 19 12.59 -5.30 -24.16
C LEU A 19 11.85 -6.59 -24.50
N LYS A 20 12.54 -7.58 -25.08
CA LYS A 20 11.93 -8.88 -25.40
C LYS A 20 11.46 -9.65 -24.17
N ILE A 21 12.19 -9.58 -23.06
CA ILE A 21 11.79 -10.23 -21.80
C ILE A 21 10.55 -9.55 -21.21
N ILE A 22 10.50 -8.21 -21.28
CA ILE A 22 9.35 -7.43 -20.80
C ILE A 22 8.11 -7.73 -21.66
N GLU A 23 8.26 -7.80 -22.97
CA GLU A 23 7.17 -8.15 -23.90
C GLU A 23 6.66 -9.58 -23.64
N SER A 24 7.55 -10.57 -23.49
CA SER A 24 7.13 -11.95 -23.22
C SER A 24 6.41 -12.09 -21.88
N LEU A 25 6.89 -11.41 -20.84
CA LEU A 25 6.23 -11.41 -19.53
C LEU A 25 4.87 -10.70 -19.59
N SER A 26 4.76 -9.62 -20.35
CA SER A 26 3.51 -8.89 -20.57
C SER A 26 2.47 -9.76 -21.28
N GLU A 27 2.86 -10.43 -22.37
CA GLU A 27 1.98 -11.34 -23.12
C GLU A 27 1.54 -12.53 -22.28
N GLU A 28 2.47 -13.19 -21.57
CA GLU A 28 2.15 -14.31 -20.70
C GLU A 28 1.19 -13.90 -19.57
N THR A 29 1.39 -12.72 -18.98
CA THR A 29 0.53 -12.19 -17.93
C THR A 29 -0.86 -11.83 -18.47
N ALA A 30 -0.93 -11.25 -19.66
CA ALA A 30 -2.19 -10.90 -20.32
C ALA A 30 -3.01 -12.15 -20.70
N ASP A 31 -2.35 -13.21 -21.16
CA ASP A 31 -3.03 -14.46 -21.53
C ASP A 31 -3.54 -15.21 -20.28
N ARG A 32 -2.75 -15.23 -19.19
CA ARG A 32 -3.20 -15.76 -17.89
C ARG A 32 -4.33 -14.95 -17.26
N LEU A 33 -4.37 -13.63 -17.48
CA LEU A 33 -5.48 -12.78 -17.06
C LEU A 33 -6.77 -13.11 -17.83
N LYS A 34 -6.67 -13.31 -19.15
CA LYS A 34 -7.82 -13.71 -19.98
C LYS A 34 -8.36 -15.08 -19.60
N HIS A 35 -7.48 -16.06 -19.35
CA HIS A 35 -7.89 -17.43 -19.00
C HIS A 35 -8.38 -17.55 -17.54
N LYS A 36 -8.12 -16.54 -16.69
CA LYS A 36 -8.59 -16.42 -15.30
C LYS A 36 -9.66 -15.33 -15.12
N THR A 37 -10.32 -14.91 -16.20
CA THR A 37 -11.52 -14.06 -16.09
C THR A 37 -12.70 -14.95 -15.70
N THR A 38 -12.76 -15.30 -14.41
CA THR A 38 -13.93 -15.89 -13.78
C THR A 38 -14.97 -14.78 -13.57
N ASP A 39 -15.70 -14.46 -14.64
CA ASP A 39 -16.70 -13.38 -14.66
C ASP A 39 -17.81 -13.59 -13.61
N ASP A 40 -18.11 -14.85 -13.27
CA ASP A 40 -19.09 -15.22 -12.24
C ASP A 40 -18.64 -14.93 -10.79
N SER A 41 -17.33 -14.85 -10.54
CA SER A 41 -16.81 -14.57 -9.18
C SER A 41 -16.68 -13.07 -8.93
N ILE A 42 -16.38 -12.28 -9.96
CA ILE A 42 -16.27 -10.82 -9.86
C ILE A 42 -17.67 -10.21 -9.70
N THR A 43 -18.66 -10.73 -10.41
CA THR A 43 -20.05 -10.25 -10.33
C THR A 43 -20.68 -10.53 -8.96
N LYS A 44 -20.47 -11.74 -8.38
CA LYS A 44 -20.95 -12.07 -7.02
C LYS A 44 -20.23 -11.31 -5.90
N LEU A 45 -18.97 -10.92 -6.07
CA LEU A 45 -18.23 -10.11 -5.09
C LEU A 45 -18.64 -8.63 -5.15
N SER A 46 -19.01 -8.14 -6.33
CA SER A 46 -19.40 -6.74 -6.58
C SER A 46 -20.82 -6.43 -6.09
N GLU A 47 -21.71 -7.43 -6.08
CA GLU A 47 -23.11 -7.26 -5.64
C GLU A 47 -23.31 -7.37 -4.12
N SER A 48 -22.32 -7.83 -3.36
CA SER A 48 -22.49 -8.18 -1.94
C SER A 48 -21.84 -7.21 -0.93
N ASN A 49 -20.97 -6.27 -1.35
CA ASN A 49 -20.40 -5.29 -0.42
C ASN A 49 -20.08 -3.96 -1.13
N THR A 50 -21.01 -3.00 -1.08
CA THR A 50 -20.67 -1.57 -1.24
C THR A 50 -19.73 -1.19 -0.10
N HIS A 51 -18.42 -1.38 -0.30
CA HIS A 51 -17.40 -0.90 0.60
C HIS A 51 -17.47 0.63 0.59
N ILE A 52 -17.79 1.22 1.74
CA ILE A 52 -17.76 2.67 1.90
C ILE A 52 -16.29 3.08 1.98
N TYR A 53 -15.82 3.78 0.96
CA TYR A 53 -14.50 4.38 0.94
C TYR A 53 -14.57 5.79 1.50
N TYR A 54 -13.63 6.12 2.35
CA TYR A 54 -13.46 7.44 2.94
C TYR A 54 -12.15 8.03 2.43
N GLU A 55 -12.16 9.31 2.08
CA GLU A 55 -10.91 10.02 1.86
C GLU A 55 -10.19 10.18 3.20
N ALA A 56 -8.90 9.88 3.22
CA ALA A 56 -8.11 9.96 4.43
C ALA A 56 -6.70 10.49 4.17
N THR A 57 -6.13 11.11 5.19
CA THR A 57 -4.77 11.62 5.19
C THR A 57 -4.00 11.10 6.40
N LEU A 58 -2.87 10.49 6.14
CA LEU A 58 -1.98 9.93 7.15
C LEU A 58 -0.69 10.75 7.22
N SER A 59 -0.38 11.26 8.41
CA SER A 59 0.91 11.90 8.74
C SER A 59 1.73 10.96 9.63
N LEU A 60 3.01 10.75 9.28
CA LEU A 60 3.91 9.84 9.97
C LEU A 60 5.23 10.54 10.32
N VAL A 61 5.72 10.31 11.54
CA VAL A 61 7.05 10.75 12.02
C VAL A 61 7.81 9.55 12.58
N SER A 62 9.09 9.43 12.23
CA SER A 62 9.99 8.34 12.60
C SER A 62 11.19 8.85 13.40
N TYR A 63 11.39 8.25 14.58
CA TYR A 63 12.49 8.43 15.52
C TYR A 63 13.32 7.14 15.63
N PHE A 64 13.72 6.58 14.48
CA PHE A 64 14.51 5.35 14.32
C PHE A 64 13.74 4.07 14.60
N PHE A 65 13.54 3.70 15.88
CA PHE A 65 12.74 2.52 16.26
C PHE A 65 11.33 2.86 16.74
N TYR A 66 11.01 4.15 16.84
CA TYR A 66 9.72 4.64 17.34
C TYR A 66 9.05 5.53 16.30
N TYR A 67 7.75 5.33 16.11
CA TYR A 67 6.96 6.01 15.10
C TYR A 67 5.68 6.56 15.72
N THR A 68 5.26 7.73 15.26
CA THR A 68 3.94 8.29 15.56
C THR A 68 3.19 8.54 14.28
N CYS A 69 1.93 8.11 14.22
CA CYS A 69 1.06 8.37 13.09
C CYS A 69 -0.24 9.04 13.53
N THR A 70 -0.77 9.88 12.64
CA THR A 70 -2.11 10.45 12.74
C THR A 70 -2.81 10.17 11.43
N LEU A 71 -3.95 9.51 11.47
CA LEU A 71 -4.79 9.20 10.32
C LEU A 71 -6.11 9.94 10.48
N ASP A 72 -6.27 11.00 9.69
CA ASP A 72 -7.49 11.79 9.56
C ASP A 72 -8.36 11.13 8.49
N VAL A 73 -9.59 10.76 8.84
CA VAL A 73 -10.56 10.12 7.93
C VAL A 73 -11.74 11.07 7.78
N GLN A 74 -11.98 11.56 6.57
CA GLN A 74 -13.07 12.50 6.32
C GLN A 74 -14.43 11.86 6.66
N GLY A 75 -15.19 12.52 7.53
CA GLY A 75 -16.50 12.03 7.99
C GLY A 75 -16.44 10.93 9.06
N ALA A 76 -15.27 10.67 9.65
CA ALA A 76 -15.06 9.73 10.74
C ALA A 76 -14.09 10.29 11.79
N LYS A 77 -13.89 9.56 12.88
CA LYS A 77 -12.86 9.86 13.89
C LYS A 77 -11.45 9.80 13.33
N THR A 78 -10.54 10.54 13.95
CA THR A 78 -9.11 10.50 13.67
C THR A 78 -8.45 9.41 14.51
N PHE A 79 -7.55 8.63 13.91
CA PHE A 79 -6.74 7.66 14.63
C PHE A 79 -5.38 8.23 14.99
N TYR A 80 -4.98 8.04 16.25
CA TYR A 80 -3.68 8.42 16.79
C TYR A 80 -2.90 7.17 17.20
N GLY A 81 -1.80 6.89 16.51
CA GLY A 81 -1.02 5.67 16.68
C GLY A 81 0.43 5.89 17.09
N LYS A 82 0.96 4.92 17.83
CA LYS A 82 2.38 4.76 18.14
C LYS A 82 2.82 3.37 17.71
N ALA A 83 4.00 3.27 17.11
CA ALA A 83 4.51 2.02 16.60
C ALA A 83 6.01 1.84 16.84
N GLY A 84 6.40 0.57 16.84
CA GLY A 84 7.78 0.14 16.73
C GLY A 84 8.02 -0.51 15.36
N GLY A 85 9.26 -0.47 14.89
CA GLY A 85 9.61 -1.10 13.63
C GLY A 85 11.03 -0.80 13.19
N ILE A 86 11.36 -1.26 11.99
CA ILE A 86 12.67 -1.05 11.38
C ILE A 86 12.47 -0.22 10.12
N GLY A 87 13.24 0.86 10.00
CA GLY A 87 13.20 1.71 8.82
C GLY A 87 14.00 2.99 8.97
N SER A 88 13.86 3.89 7.99
CA SER A 88 14.54 5.18 8.01
C SER A 88 13.85 6.20 8.94
N VAL A 89 14.63 7.19 9.38
CA VAL A 89 14.16 8.35 10.14
C VAL A 89 13.52 9.39 9.23
N GLY A 90 12.65 10.21 9.80
CA GLY A 90 12.10 11.39 9.12
C GLY A 90 10.59 11.48 9.19
N LYS A 91 9.96 11.97 8.13
CA LYS A 91 8.55 12.34 8.11
C LYS A 91 7.92 12.09 6.75
N GLY A 92 6.62 11.85 6.74
CA GLY A 92 5.83 11.65 5.52
C GLY A 92 4.38 12.04 5.70
N LYS A 93 3.74 12.44 4.60
CA LYS A 93 2.31 12.69 4.53
C LYS A 93 1.75 12.00 3.30
N PHE A 94 0.71 11.21 3.50
CA PHE A 94 0.09 10.36 2.49
C PHE A 94 -1.40 10.65 2.48
N SER A 95 -1.99 10.76 1.30
CA SER A 95 -3.43 10.89 1.11
C SER A 95 -3.93 9.73 0.25
N GLY A 96 -5.16 9.30 0.50
CA GLY A 96 -5.75 8.19 -0.22
C GLY A 96 -7.03 7.72 0.41
N GLU A 97 -7.27 6.43 0.32
CA GLU A 97 -8.54 5.81 0.67
C GLU A 97 -8.43 5.02 1.97
N PHE A 98 -9.49 5.11 2.75
CA PHE A 98 -9.71 4.32 3.94
C PHE A 98 -10.99 3.49 3.77
N PHE A 99 -10.91 2.20 4.09
CA PHE A 99 -12.10 1.34 4.08
C PHE A 99 -12.25 0.61 5.41
N PHE A 100 -13.49 0.49 5.85
CA PHE A 100 -13.89 -0.40 6.93
C PHE A 100 -14.28 -1.76 6.35
N GLY A 101 -13.83 -2.85 6.99
CA GLY A 101 -14.23 -4.23 6.65
C GLY A 101 -15.61 -4.61 7.20
N THR A 102 -16.29 -3.68 7.86
CA THR A 102 -17.64 -3.83 8.41
C THR A 102 -18.43 -2.54 8.22
N ASN A 103 -19.75 -2.64 8.14
CA ASN A 103 -20.66 -1.51 8.11
C ASN A 103 -20.89 -0.88 9.51
N ASP A 104 -20.42 -1.53 10.58
CA ASP A 104 -20.51 -1.02 11.94
C ASP A 104 -19.25 -0.20 12.30
N ILE A 105 -19.33 1.11 12.09
CA ILE A 105 -18.24 2.04 12.39
C ILE A 105 -17.91 2.12 13.89
N ASN A 106 -18.88 1.83 14.78
CA ASN A 106 -18.61 1.83 16.22
C ASN A 106 -17.73 0.65 16.62
N LEU A 107 -17.92 -0.50 15.98
CA LEU A 107 -17.05 -1.65 16.16
C LEU A 107 -15.60 -1.31 15.79
N ILE A 108 -15.41 -0.54 14.72
CA ILE A 108 -14.08 -0.08 14.30
C ILE A 108 -13.44 0.80 15.37
N TYR A 109 -14.16 1.81 15.86
CA TYR A 109 -13.62 2.69 16.89
C TYR A 109 -13.24 1.97 18.18
N GLN A 110 -13.88 0.84 18.47
CA GLN A 110 -13.58 0.02 19.66
C GLN A 110 -12.44 -0.96 19.44
N LYS A 111 -12.37 -1.61 18.26
CA LYS A 111 -11.49 -2.76 18.04
C LYS A 111 -10.28 -2.49 17.15
N ALA A 112 -10.34 -1.50 16.26
CA ALA A 112 -9.25 -1.17 15.35
C ALA A 112 -8.16 -0.35 16.08
N THR A 113 -7.61 -0.92 17.15
CA THR A 113 -6.60 -0.28 17.99
C THR A 113 -5.19 -0.78 17.69
N PHE A 114 -5.04 -1.90 17.00
CA PHE A 114 -3.75 -2.48 16.59
C PHE A 114 -3.60 -2.42 15.09
N PHE A 115 -2.39 -2.11 14.61
CA PHE A 115 -2.11 -2.00 13.19
C PHE A 115 -0.73 -2.53 12.77
N VAL A 116 -0.62 -2.83 11.49
CA VAL A 116 0.63 -3.06 10.77
C VAL A 116 0.66 -2.11 9.57
N ALA A 117 1.79 -1.48 9.32
CA ALA A 117 1.96 -0.60 8.17
C ALA A 117 3.27 -0.85 7.42
N MET A 118 3.18 -0.77 6.10
CA MET A 118 4.31 -0.79 5.17
C MET A 118 4.40 0.58 4.51
N ILE A 119 5.59 1.18 4.58
CA ILE A 119 5.83 2.55 4.13
C ILE A 119 6.99 2.55 3.15
N THR A 120 6.80 3.26 2.04
CA THR A 120 7.85 3.69 1.12
C THR A 120 7.85 5.22 1.04
N PRO A 121 8.86 5.85 0.41
CA PRO A 121 8.89 7.30 0.24
C PRO A 121 7.69 7.87 -0.56
N LEU A 122 7.01 7.02 -1.34
CA LEU A 122 5.91 7.41 -2.24
C LEU A 122 4.55 6.84 -1.83
N THR A 123 4.52 5.74 -1.09
CA THR A 123 3.29 5.00 -0.79
C THR A 123 3.26 4.51 0.66
N MET A 124 2.04 4.35 1.18
CA MET A 124 1.82 3.77 2.49
C MET A 124 0.58 2.88 2.48
N SER A 125 0.69 1.74 3.14
CA SER A 125 -0.41 0.83 3.41
C SER A 125 -0.46 0.55 4.91
N MET A 126 -1.62 0.72 5.54
CA MET A 126 -1.83 0.46 6.97
C MET A 126 -3.09 -0.37 7.17
N ALA A 127 -2.94 -1.56 7.74
CA ALA A 127 -4.02 -2.48 8.05
C ALA A 127 -4.29 -2.48 9.56
N PHE A 128 -5.57 -2.38 9.94
CA PHE A 128 -6.04 -2.55 11.31
C PHE A 128 -6.55 -3.97 11.52
N LEU A 129 -6.15 -4.60 12.62
CA LEU A 129 -6.40 -6.02 12.87
C LEU A 129 -7.06 -6.21 14.25
N ASP A 130 -8.09 -7.05 14.32
CA ASP A 130 -8.63 -7.63 15.55
C ASP A 130 -7.90 -8.96 15.81
N PRO A 131 -7.23 -9.17 16.95
CA PRO A 131 -6.67 -10.48 17.28
C PRO A 131 -7.75 -11.57 17.24
N PRO A 132 -7.55 -12.70 16.53
CA PRO A 132 -6.26 -13.28 16.14
C PRO A 132 -5.79 -13.00 14.69
N ILE A 133 -6.07 -11.82 14.11
CA ILE A 133 -5.63 -11.25 12.80
C ILE A 133 -6.81 -11.03 11.81
N ASP A 134 -8.04 -10.86 12.30
CA ASP A 134 -9.14 -10.44 11.44
C ASP A 134 -8.96 -8.98 11.00
N LYS A 135 -8.90 -8.73 9.68
CA LYS A 135 -8.71 -7.37 9.15
C LYS A 135 -9.99 -6.55 9.33
N LEU A 136 -9.91 -5.51 10.17
CA LEU A 136 -11.02 -4.60 10.45
C LEU A 136 -11.09 -3.43 9.51
N ALA A 137 -9.95 -2.87 9.12
CA ALA A 137 -9.90 -1.69 8.27
C ALA A 137 -8.55 -1.56 7.58
N GLN A 138 -8.48 -0.67 6.59
CA GLN A 138 -7.28 -0.48 5.80
C GLN A 138 -7.22 0.94 5.23
N PHE A 139 -6.04 1.53 5.34
CA PHE A 139 -5.64 2.72 4.61
C PHE A 139 -4.68 2.34 3.47
N ASN A 140 -4.90 2.88 2.28
CA ASN A 140 -3.90 2.88 1.21
C ASN A 140 -3.76 4.30 0.67
N GLY A 141 -2.54 4.83 0.73
CA GLY A 141 -2.25 6.20 0.34
C GLY A 141 -0.99 6.33 -0.48
N SER A 142 -0.95 7.40 -1.26
CA SER A 142 0.25 7.89 -1.93
C SER A 142 0.60 9.27 -1.41
N GLY A 143 1.85 9.66 -1.53
CA GLY A 143 2.29 10.95 -1.03
C GLY A 143 3.79 11.11 -1.16
N LEU A 144 4.33 11.92 -0.26
CA LEU A 144 5.76 12.20 -0.23
C LEU A 144 6.28 12.10 1.21
N GLY A 145 7.35 11.33 1.38
CA GLY A 145 8.06 11.20 2.65
C GLY A 145 9.50 10.74 2.45
N THR A 146 10.22 10.64 3.56
CA THR A 146 11.60 10.13 3.60
C THR A 146 11.68 8.74 4.24
N ILE A 147 10.53 8.16 4.58
CA ILE A 147 10.43 6.94 5.39
C ILE A 147 10.30 5.73 4.46
N SER A 148 11.16 4.74 4.67
CA SER A 148 10.99 3.36 4.20
C SER A 148 11.02 2.46 5.43
N ALA A 149 9.90 1.83 5.75
CA ALA A 149 9.77 1.08 7.00
C ALA A 149 8.67 0.01 6.94
N THR A 150 8.80 -1.00 7.79
CA THR A 150 7.67 -1.84 8.23
C THR A 150 7.51 -1.65 9.72
N ILE A 151 6.30 -1.27 10.15
CA ILE A 151 6.01 -0.92 11.53
C ILE A 151 4.75 -1.65 12.01
N THR A 152 4.70 -1.91 13.31
CA THR A 152 3.50 -2.40 13.97
C THR A 152 3.29 -1.62 15.26
N GLY A 153 2.04 -1.39 15.62
CA GLY A 153 1.74 -0.50 16.72
C GLY A 153 0.30 -0.56 17.17
N ALA A 154 0.01 0.33 18.11
CA ALA A 154 -1.32 0.49 18.65
C ALA A 154 -1.67 1.97 18.82
N GLY A 155 -2.96 2.25 18.97
CA GLY A 155 -3.49 3.60 19.09
C GLY A 155 -4.95 3.63 19.48
N TYR A 156 -5.56 4.79 19.30
CA TYR A 156 -6.94 5.06 19.65
C TYR A 156 -7.62 6.00 18.64
N TRP A 157 -8.95 5.99 18.61
CA TRP A 157 -9.79 6.82 17.75
C TRP A 157 -10.43 7.96 18.55
N GLU A 158 -10.30 9.19 18.07
CA GLU A 158 -10.88 10.41 18.67
C GLU A 158 -11.64 11.23 17.62
#